data_AF-A0A1M7CWC5-F1
#
_entry.id   AF-A0A1M7CWC5-F1
#
_cell.length_a   1.000
_cell.length_b   1.000
_cell.length_c   1.000
_cell.angle_alpha   90.00
_cell.angle_beta   90.00
_cell.angle_gamma   90.00
#
_symmetry.space_group_name_H-M   'P 1'
#
loop_
_entity.id
_entity.type
_entity.pdbx_description
1 polymer ?
#
loop_
_entity_poly.entity_id
_entity_poly.type
_entity_poly.pdbx_seq_one_letter_code
_entity_poly.pdbx_strand_id
1 'polypeptide(L)'
;MKRLLLLLAAALLLCSCANKSMTRYEALAPALEKDGFDGAIHKVKKEEKDLYGSNSQFLYYFDLGTLHHYNRDFKESALNLDKAEEIYDDLYTRSVTNEAAAVVTNDNVRPYRARPFEIVVLHELQILNYLAMGDVDGAMVEVKRAQLALERLYQKDNEKVNDNGFLRYLCGLVYDLAGESDDAAISYVQAVKAFDEGNIKMPKEVWEFVNENLRRTDRADNLKDLKHEPLAATPTASKARELGQEIIVIGYAGHSPILGELYMSGTFVSGGVMHLNYKDSQTGKISSFTLVAPPVSGGNGETFHIGFSLPEKKTLPQRVKGFDVSVDGQRFSPEKIMDVNAELDKNIKEETPTTITRTAVRVTLRTIAAQQAKKAMKTDNVLLNLVTSLGTDVAQSQLEQADLRIGLFMPNSIYMSRTPVETGVHNVTVKATGMNGGYAGEYTFKDLKVARGQKVFLIIPAIR
;
A
#
# COMPACT_ATOMS: atom_id res chain seq x y z
N MET A 1 -24.34 -18.56 38.27
CA MET A 1 -23.35 -17.46 38.19
C MET A 1 -22.06 -17.87 37.48
N LYS A 2 -21.30 -18.88 37.93
CA LYS A 2 -20.06 -19.32 37.25
C LYS A 2 -20.24 -19.71 35.76
N ARG A 3 -21.35 -20.38 35.41
CA ARG A 3 -21.68 -20.73 34.00
C ARG A 3 -21.98 -19.51 33.12
N LEU A 4 -22.61 -18.48 33.69
CA LEU A 4 -22.92 -17.23 32.97
C LEU A 4 -21.66 -16.38 32.78
N LEU A 5 -20.76 -16.36 33.76
CA LEU A 5 -19.43 -15.72 33.68
C LEU A 5 -18.49 -16.42 32.67
N LEU A 6 -18.52 -17.75 32.58
CA LEU A 6 -17.77 -18.50 31.57
C LEU A 6 -18.33 -18.34 30.15
N LEU A 7 -19.66 -18.26 30.01
CA LEU A 7 -20.31 -17.95 28.72
C LEU A 7 -20.07 -16.49 28.31
N LEU A 8 -20.07 -15.53 29.27
CA LEU A 8 -19.67 -14.14 29.00
C LEU A 8 -18.18 -14.04 28.65
N ALA A 9 -17.30 -14.76 29.33
CA ALA A 9 -15.87 -14.79 29.03
C ALA A 9 -15.59 -15.44 27.66
N ALA A 10 -16.31 -16.51 27.30
CA ALA A 10 -16.25 -17.12 25.98
C ALA A 10 -16.85 -16.20 24.90
N ALA A 11 -17.95 -15.47 25.18
CA ALA A 11 -18.52 -14.48 24.26
C ALA A 11 -17.62 -13.24 24.11
N LEU A 12 -16.93 -12.80 25.16
CA LEU A 12 -15.92 -11.72 25.12
C LEU A 12 -14.65 -12.15 24.36
N LEU A 13 -14.29 -13.44 24.38
CA LEU A 13 -13.23 -14.00 23.55
C LEU A 13 -13.65 -14.17 22.07
N LEU A 14 -14.95 -14.25 21.78
CA LEU A 14 -15.51 -14.29 20.42
C LEU A 14 -15.70 -12.89 19.79
N CYS A 15 -15.51 -11.80 20.56
CA CYS A 15 -15.42 -10.43 20.02
C CYS A 15 -14.02 -10.10 19.46
N SER A 16 -13.16 -11.10 19.27
CA SER A 16 -11.79 -10.89 18.82
C SER A 16 -11.73 -10.49 17.34
N CYS A 17 -11.16 -9.30 17.09
CA CYS A 17 -10.59 -8.82 15.83
C CYS A 17 -11.55 -8.24 14.77
N ALA A 18 -12.33 -7.23 15.14
CA ALA A 18 -12.88 -6.28 14.16
C ALA A 18 -11.77 -5.33 13.63
N ASN A 19 -10.72 -5.88 13.01
CA ASN A 19 -9.69 -5.12 12.32
C ASN A 19 -9.58 -5.57 10.86
N LYS A 20 -10.75 -5.65 10.22
CA LYS A 20 -10.88 -5.97 8.81
C LYS A 20 -10.90 -4.65 8.04
N SER A 21 -10.11 -4.55 6.98
CA SER A 21 -10.13 -3.38 6.08
C SER A 21 -11.54 -3.04 5.58
N MET A 22 -12.39 -4.05 5.38
CA MET A 22 -13.81 -3.85 5.06
C MET A 22 -14.58 -3.11 6.17
N THR A 23 -14.38 -3.45 7.44
CA THR A 23 -15.05 -2.77 8.56
C THR A 23 -14.64 -1.29 8.63
N ARG A 24 -13.34 -1.00 8.45
CA ARG A 24 -12.86 0.39 8.35
C ARG A 24 -13.46 1.10 7.14
N TYR A 25 -13.51 0.45 5.99
CA TYR A 25 -14.12 1.01 4.78
C TYR A 25 -15.60 1.33 4.98
N GLU A 26 -16.41 0.39 5.47
CA GLU A 26 -17.84 0.57 5.74
C GLU A 26 -18.10 1.67 6.77
N ALA A 27 -17.21 1.84 7.75
CA ALA A 27 -17.31 2.90 8.73
C ALA A 27 -16.93 4.27 8.16
N LEU A 28 -15.84 4.36 7.39
CA LEU A 28 -15.20 5.63 7.02
C LEU A 28 -15.62 6.16 5.65
N ALA A 29 -15.91 5.29 4.68
CA ALA A 29 -16.32 5.70 3.34
C ALA A 29 -17.59 6.58 3.34
N PRO A 30 -18.65 6.28 4.13
CA PRO A 30 -19.82 7.16 4.20
C PRO A 30 -19.51 8.55 4.75
N ALA A 31 -18.57 8.65 5.71
CA ALA A 31 -18.14 9.93 6.25
C ALA A 31 -17.36 10.75 5.21
N LEU A 32 -16.47 10.08 4.44
CA LEU A 32 -15.75 10.71 3.34
C LEU A 32 -16.69 11.19 2.21
N GLU A 33 -17.69 10.37 1.85
CA GLU A 33 -18.66 10.72 0.80
C GLU A 33 -19.53 11.92 1.20
N LYS A 34 -20.05 11.91 2.45
CA LYS A 34 -21.02 12.91 2.92
C LYS A 34 -20.36 14.19 3.43
N ASP A 35 -19.36 14.05 4.29
CA ASP A 35 -18.79 15.15 5.09
C ASP A 35 -17.36 15.52 4.63
N GLY A 36 -16.85 14.85 3.59
CA GLY A 36 -15.55 15.12 3.00
C GLY A 36 -14.37 14.68 3.86
N PHE A 37 -13.18 15.22 3.55
CA PHE A 37 -11.95 14.83 4.23
C PHE A 37 -11.98 15.21 5.72
N ASP A 38 -12.47 16.39 6.08
CA ASP A 38 -12.63 16.81 7.48
C ASP A 38 -13.52 15.85 8.29
N GLY A 39 -14.66 15.43 7.72
CA GLY A 39 -15.55 14.47 8.34
C GLY A 39 -14.92 13.09 8.53
N ALA A 40 -14.19 12.61 7.52
CA ALA A 40 -13.42 11.37 7.61
C ALA A 40 -12.32 11.45 8.68
N ILE A 41 -11.54 12.55 8.71
CA ILE A 41 -10.50 12.81 9.72
C ILE A 41 -11.11 12.81 11.12
N HIS A 42 -12.23 13.52 11.31
CA HIS A 42 -12.93 13.55 12.60
C HIS A 42 -13.35 12.15 13.04
N LYS A 43 -13.90 11.35 12.12
CA LYS A 43 -14.33 9.98 12.42
C LYS A 43 -13.16 9.06 12.76
N VAL A 44 -12.06 9.11 12.00
CA VAL A 44 -10.83 8.35 12.27
C VAL A 44 -10.30 8.67 13.67
N LYS A 45 -10.21 9.95 14.05
CA LYS A 45 -9.77 10.37 15.40
C LYS A 45 -10.72 9.91 16.50
N LYS A 46 -12.03 10.01 16.27
CA LYS A 46 -13.06 9.64 17.26
C LYS A 46 -13.12 8.14 17.52
N GLU A 47 -12.98 7.33 16.48
CA GLU A 47 -13.14 5.87 16.52
C GLU A 47 -11.80 5.13 16.44
N GLU A 48 -10.68 5.78 16.80
CA GLU A 48 -9.31 5.21 16.72
C GLU A 48 -9.23 3.81 17.32
N LYS A 49 -9.68 3.65 18.58
CA LYS A 49 -9.59 2.39 19.31
C LYS A 49 -10.42 1.28 18.68
N ASP A 50 -11.61 1.63 18.16
CA ASP A 50 -12.56 0.68 17.61
C ASP A 50 -12.18 0.24 16.19
N LEU A 51 -11.62 1.16 15.39
CA LEU A 51 -11.28 0.91 13.99
C LEU A 51 -9.85 0.40 13.77
N TYR A 52 -8.89 0.78 14.61
CA TYR A 52 -7.47 0.43 14.44
C TYR A 52 -6.94 -0.43 15.58
N GLY A 53 -7.31 -0.11 16.82
CA GLY A 53 -6.77 -0.75 18.00
C GLY A 53 -5.26 -0.53 18.18
N SER A 54 -4.68 -1.17 19.20
CA SER A 54 -3.26 -0.99 19.55
C SER A 54 -2.29 -1.60 18.53
N ASN A 55 -2.72 -2.64 17.81
CA ASN A 55 -1.88 -3.37 16.85
C ASN A 55 -1.90 -2.77 15.44
N SER A 56 -2.57 -1.64 15.20
CA SER A 56 -2.60 -1.00 13.87
C SER A 56 -2.37 0.49 13.91
N GLN A 57 -1.53 0.92 14.86
CA GLN A 57 -1.14 2.32 15.02
C GLN A 57 -0.43 2.87 13.77
N PHE A 58 0.38 2.06 13.07
CA PHE A 58 0.90 2.46 11.74
C PHE A 58 -0.23 2.90 10.81
N LEU A 59 -1.27 2.08 10.67
CA LEU A 59 -2.39 2.36 9.77
C LEU A 59 -3.22 3.56 10.22
N TYR A 60 -3.36 3.79 11.53
CA TYR A 60 -4.04 4.97 12.05
C TYR A 60 -3.36 6.25 11.59
N TYR A 61 -2.05 6.35 11.82
CA TYR A 61 -1.26 7.51 11.44
C TYR A 61 -1.10 7.64 9.92
N PHE A 62 -0.96 6.53 9.21
CA PHE A 62 -0.86 6.52 7.75
C PHE A 62 -2.16 6.99 7.08
N ASP A 63 -3.31 6.48 7.53
CA ASP A 63 -4.63 6.91 7.04
C ASP A 63 -4.89 8.39 7.36
N LEU A 64 -4.57 8.85 8.58
CA LEU A 64 -4.69 10.25 8.96
C LEU A 64 -3.79 11.16 8.12
N GLY A 65 -2.53 10.78 7.94
CA GLY A 65 -1.58 11.53 7.12
C GLY A 65 -2.08 11.68 5.69
N THR A 66 -2.55 10.57 5.10
CA THR A 66 -3.11 10.56 3.74
C THR A 66 -4.36 11.44 3.61
N LEU A 67 -5.27 11.40 4.59
CA LEU A 67 -6.44 12.27 4.60
C LEU A 67 -6.08 13.76 4.76
N HIS A 68 -5.14 14.10 5.64
CA HIS A 68 -4.64 15.47 5.79
C HIS A 68 -3.94 15.96 4.51
N HIS A 69 -3.20 15.09 3.82
CA HIS A 69 -2.61 15.38 2.51
C HIS A 69 -3.68 15.78 1.49
N TYR A 70 -4.75 14.99 1.37
CA TYR A 70 -5.88 15.31 0.49
C TYR A 70 -6.63 16.57 0.92
N ASN A 71 -6.70 16.82 2.22
CA ASN A 71 -7.27 18.06 2.75
C ASN A 71 -6.34 19.28 2.60
N ARG A 72 -5.15 19.11 1.99
CA ARG A 72 -4.11 20.13 1.79
C ARG A 72 -3.55 20.70 3.09
N ASP A 73 -3.73 19.99 4.19
CA ASP A 73 -3.10 20.25 5.47
C ASP A 73 -1.76 19.51 5.52
N PHE A 74 -0.83 19.97 4.68
CA PHE A 74 0.44 19.27 4.42
C PHE A 74 1.32 19.16 5.67
N LYS A 75 1.20 20.10 6.61
CA LYS A 75 1.92 20.07 7.87
C LYS A 75 1.41 18.96 8.79
N GLU A 76 0.10 18.89 9.02
CA GLU A 76 -0.47 17.80 9.82
C GLU A 76 -0.30 16.44 9.12
N SER A 77 -0.37 16.42 7.78
CA SER A 77 -0.05 15.24 6.99
C SER A 77 1.36 14.73 7.31
N ALA A 78 2.38 15.59 7.18
CA ALA A 78 3.77 15.23 7.46
C ALA A 78 3.95 14.73 8.90
N LEU A 79 3.36 15.40 9.89
CA LEU A 79 3.44 14.98 11.29
C LEU A 79 2.83 13.59 11.56
N ASN A 80 1.76 13.23 10.87
CA ASN A 80 1.16 11.90 11.01
C ASN A 80 1.96 10.84 10.24
N LEU A 81 2.43 11.14 9.03
CA LEU A 81 3.25 10.21 8.26
C LEU A 81 4.60 9.93 8.96
N ASP A 82 5.20 10.92 9.62
CA ASP A 82 6.40 10.71 10.45
C ASP A 82 6.17 9.73 11.60
N LYS A 83 5.02 9.83 12.28
CA LYS A 83 4.65 8.86 13.34
C LYS A 83 4.43 7.46 12.78
N ALA A 84 3.85 7.35 11.59
CA ALA A 84 3.70 6.07 10.92
C ALA A 84 5.08 5.45 10.60
N GLU A 85 6.02 6.24 10.07
CA GLU A 85 7.39 5.79 9.81
C GLU A 85 8.14 5.39 11.09
N GLU A 86 8.02 6.16 12.17
CA GLU A 86 8.64 5.81 13.47
C GLU A 86 8.15 4.44 13.97
N ILE A 87 6.85 4.17 13.86
CA ILE A 87 6.27 2.86 14.22
C ILE A 87 6.81 1.77 13.30
N TYR A 88 6.92 2.02 12.00
CA TYR A 88 7.47 1.06 11.05
C TYR A 88 8.92 0.70 11.40
N ASP A 89 9.76 1.69 11.69
CA ASP A 89 11.17 1.51 12.03
C ASP A 89 11.35 0.78 13.38
N ASP A 90 10.56 1.10 14.41
CA ASP A 90 10.59 0.37 15.69
C ASP A 90 10.23 -1.11 15.52
N LEU A 91 9.21 -1.40 14.70
CA LEU A 91 8.79 -2.78 14.41
C LEU A 91 9.79 -3.54 13.54
N TYR A 92 10.57 -2.83 12.72
CA TYR A 92 11.69 -3.39 11.97
C TYR A 92 12.80 -3.83 12.93
N THR A 93 13.17 -3.01 13.91
CA THR A 93 14.24 -3.32 14.88
C THR A 93 13.87 -4.45 15.86
N ARG A 94 12.60 -4.57 16.27
CA ARG A 94 12.15 -5.55 17.30
C ARG A 94 11.83 -6.96 16.76
N SER A 95 12.31 -7.34 15.57
CA SER A 95 11.73 -8.44 14.78
C SER A 95 11.82 -9.84 15.41
N VAL A 96 12.78 -10.11 16.29
CA VAL A 96 13.10 -11.48 16.76
C VAL A 96 12.11 -12.04 17.79
N THR A 97 11.55 -11.23 18.69
CA THR A 97 10.69 -11.73 19.80
C THR A 97 9.25 -12.02 19.36
N ASN A 98 8.72 -11.26 18.39
CA ASN A 98 7.33 -11.41 17.92
C ASN A 98 7.13 -12.59 16.96
N GLU A 99 8.22 -13.13 16.41
CA GLU A 99 8.14 -14.26 15.48
C GLU A 99 7.71 -15.54 16.19
N ALA A 100 8.30 -15.85 17.36
CA ALA A 100 7.96 -17.04 18.15
C ALA A 100 6.51 -17.04 18.66
N ALA A 101 5.98 -15.88 19.09
CA ALA A 101 4.65 -15.78 19.67
C ALA A 101 3.52 -16.03 18.65
N ALA A 102 3.62 -15.48 17.43
CA ALA A 102 2.53 -15.66 16.46
C ALA A 102 2.61 -16.98 15.68
N VAL A 103 3.74 -17.70 15.68
CA VAL A 103 3.76 -19.11 15.26
C VAL A 103 2.75 -19.93 16.07
N VAL A 104 2.40 -19.51 17.29
CA VAL A 104 1.49 -20.25 18.16
C VAL A 104 0.05 -19.73 18.13
N THR A 105 -0.24 -18.46 17.82
CA THR A 105 -1.58 -17.84 18.06
C THR A 105 -2.37 -17.35 16.83
N ASN A 106 -1.98 -16.27 16.15
CA ASN A 106 -2.58 -15.76 14.89
C ASN A 106 -1.72 -14.58 14.38
N ASP A 107 -1.64 -14.36 13.06
CA ASP A 107 -0.90 -13.22 12.49
C ASP A 107 -1.44 -11.84 12.93
N ASN A 108 -2.73 -11.72 13.25
CA ASN A 108 -3.39 -10.48 13.73
C ASN A 108 -2.99 -10.06 15.15
N VAL A 109 -2.34 -10.93 15.93
CA VAL A 109 -1.87 -10.60 17.29
C VAL A 109 -0.62 -9.72 17.26
N ARG A 110 0.10 -9.69 16.13
CA ARG A 110 1.28 -8.84 15.95
C ARG A 110 0.88 -7.40 15.62
N PRO A 111 1.68 -6.42 16.06
CA PRO A 111 1.63 -5.09 15.48
C PRO A 111 1.75 -5.17 13.96
N TYR A 112 0.92 -4.38 13.28
CA TYR A 112 0.87 -4.33 11.83
C TYR A 112 2.20 -3.83 11.27
N ARG A 113 2.76 -4.57 10.32
CA ARG A 113 3.94 -4.17 9.56
C ARG A 113 3.50 -3.76 8.17
N ALA A 114 3.80 -2.52 7.81
CA ALA A 114 3.50 -1.99 6.49
C ALA A 114 4.11 -2.86 5.39
N ARG A 115 3.36 -3.02 4.30
CA ARG A 115 3.82 -3.65 3.08
C ARG A 115 4.81 -2.72 2.36
N PRO A 116 5.74 -3.25 1.55
CA PRO A 116 6.74 -2.44 0.86
C PRO A 116 6.16 -1.23 0.11
N PHE A 117 5.08 -1.43 -0.65
CA PHE A 117 4.46 -0.34 -1.42
C PHE A 117 3.76 0.71 -0.53
N GLU A 118 3.32 0.37 0.69
CA GLU A 118 2.75 1.36 1.62
C GLU A 118 3.83 2.32 2.13
N ILE A 119 5.06 1.82 2.32
CA ILE A 119 6.22 2.65 2.68
C ILE A 119 6.64 3.54 1.51
N VAL A 120 6.58 3.02 0.28
CA VAL A 120 6.77 3.83 -0.92
C VAL A 120 5.76 4.98 -0.98
N VAL A 121 4.46 4.69 -0.84
CA VAL A 121 3.40 5.72 -0.83
C VAL A 121 3.60 6.71 0.31
N LEU A 122 4.01 6.26 1.50
CA LEU A 122 4.32 7.14 2.64
C LEU A 122 5.35 8.21 2.26
N HIS A 123 6.48 7.80 1.69
CA HIS A 123 7.54 8.73 1.29
C HIS A 123 7.15 9.61 0.09
N GLU A 124 6.37 9.10 -0.86
CA GLU A 124 5.82 9.91 -1.95
C GLU A 124 4.93 11.03 -1.40
N LEU A 125 4.03 10.72 -0.46
CA LEU A 125 3.16 11.71 0.17
C LEU A 125 3.95 12.71 1.01
N GLN A 126 4.97 12.27 1.75
CA GLN A 126 5.85 13.16 2.51
C GLN A 126 6.59 14.15 1.61
N ILE A 127 7.26 13.66 0.56
CA ILE A 127 7.96 14.53 -0.40
C ILE A 127 6.98 15.53 -1.01
N LEU A 128 5.79 15.09 -1.42
CA LEU A 128 4.76 15.96 -1.98
C LEU A 128 4.20 16.96 -0.97
N ASN A 129 4.10 16.62 0.32
CA ASN A 129 3.74 17.58 1.37
C ASN A 129 4.74 18.74 1.40
N TYR A 130 6.03 18.43 1.49
CA TYR A 130 7.11 19.43 1.56
C TYR A 130 7.15 20.28 0.27
N LEU A 131 7.09 19.63 -0.90
CA LEU A 131 7.04 20.33 -2.19
C LEU A 131 5.82 21.24 -2.33
N ALA A 132 4.65 20.82 -1.87
CA ALA A 132 3.44 21.65 -1.89
C ALA A 132 3.50 22.84 -0.92
N MET A 133 4.31 22.76 0.13
CA MET A 133 4.62 23.88 1.02
C MET A 133 5.75 24.78 0.48
N GLY A 134 6.42 24.39 -0.61
CA GLY A 134 7.61 25.08 -1.13
C GLY A 134 8.87 24.84 -0.29
N ASP A 135 8.86 23.82 0.57
CA ASP A 135 9.95 23.47 1.47
C ASP A 135 10.88 22.43 0.81
N VAL A 136 11.80 22.92 -0.02
CA VAL A 136 12.76 22.06 -0.73
C VAL A 136 13.75 21.40 0.24
N ASP A 137 14.12 22.08 1.32
CA ASP A 137 15.04 21.55 2.34
C ASP A 137 14.42 20.36 3.09
N GLY A 138 13.15 20.51 3.50
CA GLY A 138 12.37 19.41 4.09
C GLY A 138 12.21 18.23 3.13
N ALA A 139 11.92 18.51 1.85
CA ALA A 139 11.85 17.47 0.82
C ALA A 139 13.20 16.75 0.64
N MET A 140 14.32 17.46 0.70
CA MET A 140 15.67 16.86 0.61
C MET A 140 15.99 15.93 1.79
N VAL A 141 15.54 16.27 3.00
CA VAL A 141 15.66 15.36 4.16
C VAL A 141 14.84 14.09 3.91
N GLU A 142 13.63 14.26 3.40
CA GLU A 142 12.74 13.14 3.12
C GLU A 142 13.26 12.24 2.00
N VAL A 143 13.87 12.79 0.95
CA VAL A 143 14.52 12.01 -0.11
C VAL A 143 15.59 11.08 0.44
N LYS A 144 16.40 11.54 1.40
CA LYS A 144 17.42 10.71 2.04
C LYS A 144 16.79 9.56 2.84
N ARG A 145 15.69 9.82 3.54
CA ARG A 145 14.91 8.80 4.26
C ARG A 145 14.30 7.78 3.31
N ALA A 146 13.69 8.25 2.23
CA ALA A 146 13.11 7.41 1.18
C ALA A 146 14.14 6.49 0.52
N GLN A 147 15.34 7.01 0.20
CA GLN A 147 16.43 6.20 -0.36
C GLN A 147 16.87 5.11 0.62
N LEU A 148 17.04 5.43 1.90
CA LEU A 148 17.37 4.46 2.93
C LEU A 148 16.27 3.40 3.11
N ALA A 149 14.99 3.80 3.05
CA ALA A 149 13.86 2.89 3.11
C ALA A 149 13.85 1.92 1.91
N LEU A 150 14.06 2.42 0.69
CA LEU A 150 14.17 1.59 -0.52
C LEU A 150 15.35 0.60 -0.43
N GLU A 151 16.50 1.02 0.09
CA GLU A 151 17.65 0.13 0.33
C GLU A 151 17.33 -0.98 1.32
N ARG A 152 16.66 -0.65 2.45
CA ARG A 152 16.21 -1.64 3.45
C ARG A 152 15.22 -2.63 2.87
N LEU A 153 14.29 -2.17 2.03
CA LEU A 153 13.32 -3.03 1.36
C LEU A 153 14.00 -3.98 0.36
N TYR A 154 15.01 -3.51 -0.36
CA TYR A 154 15.80 -4.34 -1.26
C TYR A 154 16.59 -5.41 -0.49
N GLN A 155 17.37 -5.01 0.52
CA GLN A 155 18.21 -5.93 1.31
C GLN A 155 17.41 -7.04 2.02
N LYS A 156 16.19 -6.73 2.44
CA LYS A 156 15.33 -7.70 3.15
C LYS A 156 14.92 -8.86 2.26
N ASP A 157 14.76 -8.62 0.96
CA ASP A 157 14.22 -9.62 0.03
C ASP A 157 14.72 -9.32 -1.39
N ASN A 158 15.99 -9.66 -1.65
CA ASN A 158 16.66 -9.38 -2.93
C ASN A 158 15.98 -10.02 -4.16
N GLU A 159 15.04 -10.96 -3.94
CA GLU A 159 14.26 -11.61 -4.99
C GLU A 159 12.98 -10.84 -5.34
N LYS A 160 12.56 -9.87 -4.51
CA LYS A 160 11.37 -9.04 -4.72
C LYS A 160 11.77 -7.66 -5.24
N VAL A 161 11.03 -7.19 -6.24
CA VAL A 161 11.22 -5.84 -6.78
C VAL A 161 10.46 -4.86 -5.88
N ASN A 162 11.17 -4.31 -4.89
CA ASN A 162 10.64 -3.33 -3.93
C ASN A 162 11.02 -1.87 -4.27
N ASP A 163 11.32 -1.57 -5.54
CA ASP A 163 11.60 -0.23 -6.03
C ASP A 163 10.38 0.40 -6.72
N ASN A 164 10.37 1.72 -6.90
CA ASN A 164 9.26 2.44 -7.51
C ASN A 164 9.72 3.62 -8.37
N GLY A 165 9.27 3.64 -9.63
CA GLY A 165 9.65 4.66 -10.61
C GLY A 165 9.21 6.08 -10.23
N PHE A 166 8.02 6.26 -9.64
CA PHE A 166 7.54 7.57 -9.24
C PHE A 166 8.30 8.13 -8.05
N LEU A 167 8.51 7.34 -6.99
CA LEU A 167 9.31 7.78 -5.84
C LEU A 167 10.74 8.15 -6.26
N ARG A 168 11.41 7.33 -7.08
CA ARG A 168 12.73 7.66 -7.65
C ARG A 168 12.71 8.95 -8.48
N TYR A 169 11.65 9.17 -9.26
CA TYR A 169 11.48 10.39 -10.04
C TYR A 169 11.29 11.62 -9.16
N LEU A 170 10.53 11.51 -8.06
CA LEU A 170 10.40 12.57 -7.06
C LEU A 170 11.76 12.89 -6.41
N CYS A 171 12.55 11.88 -6.06
CA CYS A 171 13.91 12.09 -5.57
C CYS A 171 14.75 12.90 -6.57
N GLY A 172 14.72 12.52 -7.85
CA GLY A 172 15.42 13.26 -8.90
C GLY A 172 14.93 14.70 -9.06
N LEU A 173 13.63 14.94 -8.97
CA LEU A 173 13.03 16.27 -9.04
C LEU A 173 13.44 17.16 -7.86
N VAL A 174 13.51 16.60 -6.65
CA VAL A 174 13.90 17.33 -5.44
C VAL A 174 15.39 17.66 -5.47
N TYR A 175 16.25 16.71 -5.86
CA TYR A 175 17.69 16.99 -6.07
C TYR A 175 17.89 18.09 -7.11
N ASP A 176 17.15 18.05 -8.22
CA ASP A 176 17.21 19.07 -9.26
C ASP A 176 16.80 20.45 -8.72
N LEU A 177 15.72 20.50 -7.94
CA LEU A 177 15.25 21.71 -7.26
C LEU A 177 16.28 22.27 -6.26
N ALA A 178 17.02 21.40 -5.59
CA ALA A 178 18.09 21.77 -4.67
C ALA A 178 19.40 22.18 -5.37
N GLY A 179 19.49 22.00 -6.70
CA GLY A 179 20.69 22.28 -7.48
C GLY A 179 21.72 21.13 -7.51
N GLU A 180 21.40 19.99 -6.89
CA GLU A 180 22.23 18.79 -6.80
C GLU A 180 22.14 17.98 -8.11
N SER A 181 22.77 18.51 -9.17
CA SER A 181 22.61 18.02 -10.54
C SER A 181 23.07 16.57 -10.76
N ASP A 182 24.13 16.15 -10.06
CA ASP A 182 24.65 14.80 -10.16
C ASP A 182 23.72 13.77 -9.51
N ASP A 183 23.22 14.06 -8.30
CA ASP A 183 22.27 13.20 -7.59
C ASP A 183 20.91 13.15 -8.29
N ALA A 184 20.50 14.26 -8.91
CA ALA A 184 19.32 14.31 -9.77
C ALA A 184 19.45 13.34 -10.95
N ALA A 185 20.57 13.40 -11.69
CA ALA A 185 20.82 12.53 -12.83
C ALA A 185 20.85 11.04 -12.42
N ILE A 186 21.49 10.72 -11.29
CA ILE A 186 21.52 9.35 -10.75
C ILE A 186 20.09 8.88 -10.43
N SER A 187 19.32 9.71 -9.71
CA SER A 187 17.95 9.36 -9.30
C SER A 187 17.02 9.20 -10.50
N TYR A 188 17.20 10.01 -11.56
CA TYR A 188 16.44 9.87 -12.80
C TYR A 188 16.79 8.59 -13.57
N VAL A 189 18.05 8.18 -13.60
CA VAL A 189 18.44 6.87 -14.16
C VAL A 189 17.81 5.73 -13.35
N GLN A 190 17.81 5.82 -12.02
CA GLN A 190 17.15 4.84 -11.15
C GLN A 190 15.63 4.81 -11.38
N ALA A 191 15.01 5.98 -11.57
CA ALA A 191 13.58 6.07 -11.89
C ALA A 191 13.25 5.30 -13.16
N VAL A 192 14.07 5.44 -14.20
CA VAL A 192 13.82 4.72 -15.46
C VAL A 192 13.90 3.21 -15.27
N LYS A 193 14.92 2.74 -14.55
CA LYS A 193 15.07 1.31 -14.22
C LYS A 193 13.90 0.78 -13.41
N ALA A 194 13.46 1.55 -12.40
CA ALA A 194 12.32 1.17 -11.57
C ALA A 194 10.99 1.17 -12.34
N PHE A 195 10.80 2.06 -13.33
CA PHE A 195 9.66 1.97 -14.25
C PHE A 195 9.74 0.74 -15.18
N ASP A 196 10.93 0.37 -15.65
CA ASP A 196 11.14 -0.82 -16.50
C ASP A 196 10.88 -2.15 -15.77
N GLU A 197 11.14 -2.18 -14.47
CA GLU A 197 10.88 -3.33 -13.60
C GLU A 197 9.49 -3.29 -12.93
N GLY A 198 8.83 -2.13 -13.02
CA GLY A 198 7.54 -1.85 -12.41
C GLY A 198 6.34 -2.33 -13.22
N ASN A 199 5.15 -1.99 -12.72
CA ASN A 199 3.89 -2.44 -13.29
C ASN A 199 3.26 -1.45 -14.30
N ILE A 200 3.92 -0.31 -14.55
CA ILE A 200 3.43 0.74 -15.44
C ILE A 200 4.44 0.97 -16.55
N LYS A 201 3.93 1.11 -17.78
CA LYS A 201 4.74 1.55 -18.90
C LYS A 201 5.32 2.93 -18.63
N MET A 202 6.61 3.11 -18.92
CA MET A 202 7.30 4.40 -18.88
C MET A 202 6.41 5.56 -19.37
N PRO A 203 6.09 6.53 -18.50
CA PRO A 203 5.39 7.75 -18.91
C PRO A 203 6.27 8.56 -19.87
N LYS A 204 5.69 9.06 -20.96
CA LYS A 204 6.41 9.84 -21.97
C LYS A 204 6.91 11.15 -21.39
N GLU A 205 6.10 11.82 -20.56
CA GLU A 205 6.51 13.07 -19.93
C GLU A 205 7.71 12.82 -19.00
N VAL A 206 7.65 11.76 -18.17
CA VAL A 206 8.80 11.34 -17.34
C VAL A 206 10.04 11.10 -18.20
N TRP A 207 9.93 10.32 -19.27
CA TRP A 207 11.05 10.05 -20.18
C TRP A 207 11.61 11.32 -20.82
N GLU A 208 10.75 12.27 -21.18
CA GLU A 208 11.14 13.57 -21.73
C GLU A 208 11.97 14.39 -20.75
N PHE A 209 11.52 14.50 -19.50
CA PHE A 209 12.25 15.23 -18.45
C PHE A 209 13.58 14.55 -18.08
N VAL A 210 13.62 13.21 -18.06
CA VAL A 210 14.87 12.47 -17.85
C VAL A 210 15.87 12.71 -19.00
N ASN A 211 15.41 12.70 -20.26
CA ASN A 211 16.27 12.98 -21.42
C ASN A 211 16.87 14.39 -21.37
N GLU A 212 16.05 15.40 -21.09
CA GLU A 212 16.51 16.78 -20.96
C GLU A 212 17.53 16.91 -19.82
N ASN A 213 17.26 16.30 -18.67
CA ASN A 213 18.15 16.36 -17.52
C ASN A 213 19.51 15.70 -17.84
N LEU A 214 19.52 14.47 -18.35
CA LEU A 214 20.77 13.77 -18.64
C LEU A 214 21.61 14.45 -19.71
N ARG A 215 20.99 15.10 -20.70
CA ARG A 215 21.73 15.87 -21.72
C ARG A 215 22.40 17.10 -21.16
N ARG A 216 21.67 17.88 -20.34
CA ARG A 216 22.23 19.14 -19.81
C ARG A 216 23.29 18.91 -18.75
N THR A 217 23.32 17.75 -18.10
CA THR A 217 24.34 17.38 -17.11
C THR A 217 25.52 16.61 -17.72
N ASP A 218 25.70 16.65 -19.05
CA ASP A 218 26.78 15.93 -19.76
C ASP A 218 26.78 14.40 -19.50
N ARG A 219 25.59 13.83 -19.32
CA ARG A 219 25.34 12.40 -19.04
C ARG A 219 24.48 11.75 -20.13
N ALA A 220 24.51 12.30 -21.34
CA ALA A 220 23.73 11.79 -22.47
C ALA A 220 24.09 10.34 -22.83
N ASP A 221 25.32 9.91 -22.53
CA ASP A 221 25.74 8.52 -22.74
C ASP A 221 24.95 7.53 -21.88
N ASN A 222 24.52 7.91 -20.67
CA ASN A 222 23.68 7.06 -19.83
C ASN A 222 22.36 6.70 -20.52
N LEU A 223 21.87 7.51 -21.46
CA LEU A 223 20.64 7.20 -22.21
C LEU A 223 20.79 5.96 -23.08
N LYS A 224 22.02 5.62 -23.51
CA LYS A 224 22.31 4.44 -24.35
C LYS A 224 22.20 3.13 -23.58
N ASP A 225 22.37 3.19 -22.25
CA ASP A 225 22.30 2.03 -21.35
C ASP A 225 20.86 1.75 -20.88
N LEU A 226 19.91 2.63 -21.21
CA LEU A 226 18.50 2.50 -20.84
C LEU A 226 17.72 1.78 -21.96
N LYS A 227 16.62 1.10 -21.59
CA LYS A 227 15.81 0.29 -22.53
C LYS A 227 14.93 1.13 -23.48
N HIS A 228 15.09 2.46 -23.50
CA HIS A 228 14.25 3.39 -24.24
C HIS A 228 15.09 4.21 -25.20
N GLU A 229 14.56 4.43 -26.41
CA GLU A 229 15.22 5.25 -27.41
C GLU A 229 15.36 6.71 -26.94
N PRO A 230 16.58 7.30 -27.03
CA PRO A 230 16.79 8.71 -26.72
C PRO A 230 15.92 9.63 -27.61
N LEU A 231 15.28 10.63 -27.02
CA LEU A 231 14.34 11.50 -27.75
C LEU A 231 15.06 12.61 -28.52
N ALA A 232 14.91 12.75 -29.84
CA ALA A 232 15.59 13.83 -30.58
C ALA A 232 15.30 15.26 -30.06
N ALA A 233 14.12 15.49 -29.47
CA ALA A 233 13.73 16.75 -28.86
C ALA A 233 12.89 16.53 -27.60
N THR A 234 12.94 17.50 -26.69
CA THR A 234 12.32 17.49 -25.36
C THR A 234 11.57 18.81 -25.13
N PRO A 235 10.61 19.19 -26.00
CA PRO A 235 10.05 20.55 -26.04
C PRO A 235 9.43 21.03 -24.73
N THR A 236 8.74 20.16 -24.00
CA THR A 236 8.12 20.47 -22.70
C THR A 236 9.21 20.65 -21.64
N ALA A 237 10.14 19.71 -21.56
CA ALA A 237 11.20 19.75 -20.55
C ALA A 237 12.23 20.87 -20.82
N SER A 238 12.60 21.13 -22.07
CA SER A 238 13.44 22.26 -22.46
C SER A 238 12.75 23.59 -22.12
N LYS A 239 11.45 23.73 -22.40
CA LYS A 239 10.68 24.92 -22.03
C LYS A 239 10.58 25.09 -20.51
N ALA A 240 10.40 24.00 -19.76
CA ALA A 240 10.43 24.00 -18.29
C ALA A 240 11.75 24.56 -17.75
N ARG A 241 12.87 24.18 -18.35
CA ARG A 241 14.21 24.66 -18.00
C ARG A 241 14.40 26.13 -18.35
N GLU A 242 14.01 26.53 -19.57
CA GLU A 242 14.18 27.91 -20.06
C GLU A 242 13.40 28.91 -19.21
N LEU A 243 12.15 28.56 -18.87
CA LEU A 243 11.29 29.40 -18.04
C LEU A 243 11.67 29.29 -16.56
N GLY A 244 11.99 28.10 -16.07
CA GLY A 244 12.35 27.83 -14.67
C GLY A 244 11.15 27.67 -13.74
N GLN A 245 9.98 28.20 -14.09
CA GLN A 245 8.74 28.05 -13.34
C GLN A 245 7.74 27.10 -14.03
N GLU A 246 6.99 26.36 -13.20
CA GLU A 246 6.08 25.31 -13.65
C GLU A 246 4.85 25.23 -12.73
N ILE A 247 3.73 24.81 -13.29
CA ILE A 247 2.59 24.26 -12.55
C ILE A 247 2.64 22.75 -12.70
N ILE A 248 2.76 22.04 -11.58
CA ILE A 248 2.82 20.58 -11.51
C ILE A 248 1.52 20.10 -10.89
N VAL A 249 0.75 19.31 -11.64
CA VAL A 249 -0.51 18.75 -11.15
C VAL A 249 -0.27 17.30 -10.74
N ILE A 250 -0.63 16.95 -9.51
CA ILE A 250 -0.66 15.57 -9.01
C ILE A 250 -2.12 15.18 -8.79
N GLY A 251 -2.61 14.29 -9.63
CA GLY A 251 -3.98 13.79 -9.60
C GLY A 251 -4.05 12.42 -8.94
N TYR A 252 -4.81 12.31 -7.86
CA TYR A 252 -5.09 11.03 -7.20
C TYR A 252 -6.45 10.50 -7.65
N ALA A 253 -6.43 9.39 -8.39
CA ALA A 253 -7.64 8.78 -8.94
C ALA A 253 -8.08 7.59 -8.10
N GLY A 254 -9.30 7.69 -7.55
CA GLY A 254 -10.02 6.61 -6.90
C GLY A 254 -9.32 6.03 -5.66
N HIS A 255 -10.01 5.08 -5.04
CA HIS A 255 -9.56 4.45 -3.80
C HIS A 255 -8.74 3.20 -4.08
N SER A 256 -7.65 2.97 -3.34
CA SER A 256 -6.89 1.72 -3.43
C SER A 256 -7.77 0.51 -3.10
N PRO A 257 -7.44 -0.68 -3.61
CA PRO A 257 -8.15 -1.89 -3.22
C PRO A 257 -8.00 -2.15 -1.72
N ILE A 258 -8.93 -2.93 -1.18
CA ILE A 258 -8.89 -3.46 0.19
C ILE A 258 -8.63 -4.96 0.15
N LEU A 259 -8.55 -5.60 1.33
CA LEU A 259 -8.31 -7.03 1.44
C LEU A 259 -9.55 -7.78 1.94
N GLY A 260 -9.85 -8.89 1.30
CA GLY A 260 -10.83 -9.88 1.71
C GLY A 260 -10.20 -11.20 2.15
N GLU A 261 -11.05 -12.13 2.58
CA GLU A 261 -10.62 -13.47 2.98
C GLU A 261 -10.90 -14.48 1.87
N LEU A 262 -9.85 -15.16 1.43
CA LEU A 262 -9.94 -16.36 0.61
C LEU A 262 -9.75 -17.58 1.51
N TYR A 263 -10.82 -18.34 1.73
CA TYR A 263 -10.74 -19.58 2.49
C TYR A 263 -10.18 -20.72 1.64
N MET A 264 -9.22 -21.44 2.22
CA MET A 264 -8.57 -22.59 1.62
C MET A 264 -8.66 -23.80 2.56
N SER A 265 -8.78 -25.00 1.99
CA SER A 265 -8.71 -26.22 2.79
C SER A 265 -8.24 -27.42 1.96
N GLY A 266 -7.67 -28.41 2.64
CA GLY A 266 -7.27 -29.65 2.00
C GLY A 266 -6.45 -30.55 2.90
N THR A 267 -5.52 -31.29 2.30
CA THR A 267 -4.72 -32.30 2.98
C THR A 267 -3.25 -31.90 3.03
N PHE A 268 -2.61 -32.20 4.15
CA PHE A 268 -1.19 -31.97 4.40
C PHE A 268 -0.55 -33.28 4.86
N VAL A 269 0.43 -33.77 4.12
CA VAL A 269 1.23 -34.95 4.48
C VAL A 269 2.64 -34.47 4.80
N SER A 270 3.06 -34.57 6.06
CA SER A 270 4.36 -34.06 6.53
C SER A 270 5.53 -34.63 5.71
N GLY A 271 6.36 -33.76 5.13
CA GLY A 271 7.48 -34.15 4.26
C GLY A 271 7.07 -34.75 2.91
N GLY A 272 5.78 -34.75 2.58
CA GLY A 272 5.22 -35.23 1.31
C GLY A 272 4.55 -34.10 0.55
N VAL A 273 3.24 -34.23 0.34
CA VAL A 273 2.44 -33.31 -0.48
C VAL A 273 1.41 -32.57 0.36
N MET A 274 1.15 -31.32 -0.04
CA MET A 274 0.06 -30.51 0.46
C MET A 274 -0.88 -30.19 -0.71
N HIS A 275 -2.10 -30.71 -0.66
CA HIS A 275 -3.15 -30.44 -1.63
C HIS A 275 -4.14 -29.44 -1.05
N LEU A 276 -4.31 -28.29 -1.70
CA LEU A 276 -5.22 -27.25 -1.24
C LEU A 276 -6.29 -26.98 -2.30
N ASN A 277 -7.52 -26.77 -1.83
CA ASN A 277 -8.67 -26.36 -2.62
C ASN A 277 -9.17 -25.01 -2.12
N TYR A 278 -9.65 -24.18 -3.03
CA TYR A 278 -10.29 -22.91 -2.72
C TYR A 278 -11.41 -22.61 -3.72
N LYS A 279 -12.35 -21.77 -3.32
CA LYS A 279 -13.38 -21.25 -4.22
C LYS A 279 -12.93 -19.87 -4.72
N ASP A 280 -12.72 -19.75 -6.02
CA ASP A 280 -12.34 -18.49 -6.66
C ASP A 280 -13.46 -17.46 -6.46
N SER A 281 -13.12 -16.30 -5.91
CA SER A 281 -14.10 -15.28 -5.52
C SER A 281 -14.72 -14.55 -6.70
N GLN A 282 -14.08 -14.55 -7.88
CA GLN A 282 -14.56 -13.88 -9.09
C GLN A 282 -15.44 -14.80 -9.94
N THR A 283 -15.01 -16.04 -10.13
CA THR A 283 -15.67 -17.02 -11.01
C THR A 283 -16.58 -17.98 -10.28
N GLY A 284 -16.45 -18.09 -8.95
CA GLY A 284 -17.17 -19.04 -8.11
C GLY A 284 -16.75 -20.50 -8.28
N LYS A 285 -15.76 -20.78 -9.15
CA LYS A 285 -15.27 -22.14 -9.43
C LYS A 285 -14.38 -22.63 -8.30
N ILE A 286 -14.42 -23.94 -8.04
CA ILE A 286 -13.48 -24.59 -7.13
C ILE A 286 -12.20 -24.86 -7.92
N SER A 287 -11.09 -24.37 -7.39
CA SER A 287 -9.74 -24.54 -7.92
C SER A 287 -8.89 -25.29 -6.90
N SER A 288 -7.90 -26.04 -7.37
CA SER A 288 -7.01 -26.81 -6.52
C SER A 288 -5.57 -26.74 -7.01
N PHE A 289 -4.61 -26.78 -6.09
CA PHE A 289 -3.19 -26.93 -6.42
C PHE A 289 -2.46 -27.77 -5.38
N THR A 290 -1.26 -28.22 -5.75
CA THR A 290 -0.41 -29.07 -4.91
C THR A 290 0.93 -28.41 -4.72
N LEU A 291 1.39 -28.34 -3.47
CA LEU A 291 2.74 -27.90 -3.10
C LEU A 291 3.47 -29.01 -2.36
N VAL A 292 4.79 -28.91 -2.28
CA VAL A 292 5.59 -29.75 -1.37
C VAL A 292 5.27 -29.33 0.06
N ALA A 293 4.88 -30.28 0.90
CA ALA A 293 4.61 -30.03 2.31
C ALA A 293 5.93 -29.98 3.08
N PRO A 294 6.23 -28.90 3.82
CA PRO A 294 7.39 -28.87 4.70
C PRO A 294 7.29 -29.96 5.78
N PRO A 295 8.42 -30.51 6.25
CA PRO A 295 8.40 -31.45 7.37
C PRO A 295 7.97 -30.73 8.66
N VAL A 296 7.08 -31.36 9.41
CA VAL A 296 6.58 -30.88 10.71
C VAL A 296 6.85 -31.92 11.78
N SER A 297 7.41 -31.49 12.92
CA SER A 297 7.73 -32.37 14.04
C SER A 297 6.46 -33.01 14.63
N GLY A 298 6.55 -34.30 14.95
CA GLY A 298 5.43 -35.04 15.54
C GLY A 298 4.32 -35.46 14.55
N GLY A 299 4.52 -35.29 13.24
CA GLY A 299 3.56 -35.66 12.19
C GLY A 299 4.09 -36.58 11.08
N ASN A 300 5.19 -37.30 11.32
CA ASN A 300 5.85 -38.13 10.29
C ASN A 300 4.91 -39.21 9.74
N GLY A 301 4.59 -39.13 8.45
CA GLY A 301 3.74 -40.10 7.74
C GLY A 301 2.24 -39.97 8.00
N GLU A 302 1.81 -39.02 8.85
CA GLU A 302 0.40 -38.76 9.11
C GLU A 302 -0.18 -37.75 8.11
N THR A 303 -1.47 -37.91 7.80
CA THR A 303 -2.23 -36.96 6.98
C THR A 303 -3.08 -36.07 7.87
N PHE A 304 -2.97 -34.77 7.66
CA PHE A 304 -3.74 -33.76 8.38
C PHE A 304 -4.72 -33.07 7.43
N HIS A 305 -5.95 -32.85 7.90
CA HIS A 305 -6.85 -31.89 7.27
C HIS A 305 -6.51 -30.50 7.79
N ILE A 306 -6.24 -29.58 6.87
CA ILE A 306 -5.93 -28.19 7.21
C ILE A 306 -6.91 -27.27 6.51
N GLY A 307 -7.30 -26.19 7.20
CA GLY A 307 -8.13 -25.13 6.67
C GLY A 307 -7.68 -23.79 7.25
N PHE A 308 -7.53 -22.78 6.41
CA PHE A 308 -7.08 -21.45 6.79
C PHE A 308 -7.50 -20.42 5.75
N SER A 309 -7.51 -19.15 6.13
CA SER A 309 -7.82 -18.04 5.21
C SER A 309 -6.56 -17.29 4.83
N LEU A 310 -6.49 -16.83 3.58
CA LEU A 310 -5.45 -15.92 3.07
C LEU A 310 -6.04 -14.57 2.66
N PRO A 311 -5.24 -13.50 2.65
CA PRO A 311 -5.66 -12.23 2.08
C PRO A 311 -5.87 -12.36 0.57
N GLU A 312 -7.03 -11.93 0.08
CA GLU A 312 -7.30 -11.72 -1.35
C GLU A 312 -7.56 -10.23 -1.61
N LYS A 313 -7.24 -9.77 -2.82
CA LYS A 313 -7.54 -8.41 -3.23
C LYS A 313 -9.04 -8.24 -3.47
N LYS A 314 -9.62 -7.17 -2.92
CA LYS A 314 -10.98 -6.72 -3.24
C LYS A 314 -10.94 -5.32 -3.82
N THR A 315 -11.27 -5.22 -5.10
CA THR A 315 -11.31 -3.94 -5.82
C THR A 315 -12.56 -3.17 -5.45
N LEU A 316 -12.38 -1.87 -5.19
CA LEU A 316 -13.49 -0.94 -4.98
C LEU A 316 -13.88 -0.27 -6.31
N PRO A 317 -15.16 0.07 -6.53
CA PRO A 317 -15.60 0.75 -7.73
C PRO A 317 -14.79 2.02 -7.99
N GLN A 318 -14.15 2.10 -9.16
CA GLN A 318 -13.40 3.29 -9.57
C GLN A 318 -14.35 4.25 -10.29
N ARG A 319 -14.43 5.50 -9.82
CA ARG A 319 -15.22 6.54 -10.50
C ARG A 319 -14.37 7.35 -11.48
N VAL A 320 -13.07 7.46 -11.24
CA VAL A 320 -12.12 8.29 -11.99
C VAL A 320 -11.14 7.42 -12.77
N LYS A 321 -10.92 7.74 -14.04
CA LYS A 321 -9.97 7.04 -14.93
C LYS A 321 -8.76 7.88 -15.34
N GLY A 322 -8.74 9.15 -14.97
CA GLY A 322 -7.67 10.09 -15.29
C GLY A 322 -8.09 11.54 -15.07
N PHE A 323 -7.34 12.46 -15.66
CA PHE A 323 -7.54 13.90 -15.49
C PHE A 323 -7.36 14.63 -16.81
N ASP A 324 -8.05 15.76 -16.96
CA ASP A 324 -7.78 16.77 -17.98
C ASP A 324 -7.38 18.07 -17.26
N VAL A 325 -6.23 18.62 -17.62
CA VAL A 325 -5.73 19.88 -17.06
C VAL A 325 -5.88 20.97 -18.11
N SER A 326 -6.32 22.15 -17.71
CA SER A 326 -6.25 23.35 -18.53
C SER A 326 -5.56 24.49 -17.78
N VAL A 327 -4.56 25.09 -18.41
CA VAL A 327 -3.83 26.26 -17.93
C VAL A 327 -3.99 27.36 -18.97
N ASP A 328 -4.62 28.47 -18.59
CA ASP A 328 -4.90 29.62 -19.47
C ASP A 328 -5.56 29.24 -20.81
N GLY A 329 -6.43 28.23 -20.78
CA GLY A 329 -7.15 27.72 -21.96
C GLY A 329 -6.39 26.69 -22.79
N GLN A 330 -5.08 26.50 -22.56
CA GLN A 330 -4.32 25.37 -23.13
C GLN A 330 -4.66 24.09 -22.37
N ARG A 331 -4.69 22.93 -23.04
CA ARG A 331 -5.06 21.65 -22.44
C ARG A 331 -3.88 20.69 -22.39
N PHE A 332 -3.78 19.97 -21.28
CA PHE A 332 -2.77 18.97 -20.98
C PHE A 332 -3.45 17.72 -20.42
N SER A 333 -2.90 16.54 -20.70
CA SER A 333 -3.42 15.27 -20.21
C SER A 333 -2.36 14.63 -19.30
N PRO A 334 -2.55 14.69 -17.97
CA PRO A 334 -1.70 13.97 -17.03
C PRO A 334 -1.53 12.49 -17.38
N GLU A 335 -0.31 12.00 -17.22
CA GLU A 335 0.02 10.59 -17.43
C GLU A 335 -0.02 9.83 -16.12
N LYS A 336 -0.45 8.56 -16.17
CA LYS A 336 -0.42 7.68 -15.00
C LYS A 336 1.04 7.38 -14.65
N ILE A 337 1.44 7.70 -13.43
CA ILE A 337 2.80 7.51 -12.89
C ILE A 337 2.87 6.44 -11.80
N MET A 338 1.74 6.09 -11.16
CA MET A 338 1.66 5.01 -10.17
C MET A 338 0.31 4.28 -10.26
N ASP A 339 0.33 2.96 -10.01
CA ASP A 339 -0.84 2.07 -9.98
C ASP A 339 -0.74 1.18 -8.72
N VAL A 340 -1.30 1.68 -7.62
CA VAL A 340 -1.26 1.00 -6.31
C VAL A 340 -2.00 -0.34 -6.36
N ASN A 341 -3.01 -0.44 -7.23
CA ASN A 341 -3.72 -1.69 -7.45
C ASN A 341 -2.81 -2.78 -8.04
N ALA A 342 -1.95 -2.43 -8.99
CA ALA A 342 -0.94 -3.35 -9.53
C ALA A 342 0.17 -3.66 -8.52
N GLU A 343 0.59 -2.69 -7.70
CA GLU A 343 1.54 -2.93 -6.60
C GLU A 343 1.01 -3.94 -5.58
N LEU A 344 -0.28 -3.86 -5.25
CA LEU A 344 -0.92 -4.83 -4.37
C LEU A 344 -1.00 -6.23 -5.00
N ASP A 345 -1.31 -6.33 -6.29
CA ASP A 345 -1.32 -7.62 -7.01
C ASP A 345 0.03 -8.31 -6.96
N LYS A 346 1.09 -7.55 -7.24
CA LYS A 346 2.47 -8.01 -7.18
C LYS A 346 2.83 -8.45 -5.75
N ASN A 347 2.55 -7.62 -4.76
CA ASN A 347 2.82 -7.93 -3.36
C ASN A 347 2.09 -9.21 -2.90
N ILE A 348 0.80 -9.39 -3.22
CA ILE A 348 0.06 -10.61 -2.87
C ILE A 348 0.68 -11.83 -3.56
N LYS A 349 1.00 -11.72 -4.86
CA LYS A 349 1.62 -12.82 -5.61
C LYS A 349 2.95 -13.27 -5.00
N GLU A 350 3.78 -12.32 -4.57
CA GLU A 350 5.09 -12.59 -3.97
C GLU A 350 5.00 -13.11 -2.53
N GLU A 351 4.03 -12.65 -1.73
CA GLU A 351 3.87 -13.04 -0.32
C GLU A 351 3.07 -14.34 -0.12
N THR A 352 2.19 -14.69 -1.08
CA THR A 352 1.27 -15.84 -0.96
C THR A 352 1.98 -17.17 -0.70
N PRO A 353 3.05 -17.57 -1.44
CA PRO A 353 3.72 -18.85 -1.21
C PRO A 353 4.30 -19.01 0.19
N THR A 354 4.98 -17.96 0.68
CA THR A 354 5.54 -17.92 2.03
C THR A 354 4.45 -17.93 3.09
N THR A 355 3.36 -17.21 2.86
CA THR A 355 2.21 -17.16 3.78
C THR A 355 1.50 -18.51 3.86
N ILE A 356 1.25 -19.18 2.73
CA ILE A 356 0.70 -20.55 2.69
C ILE A 356 1.58 -21.49 3.50
N THR A 357 2.89 -21.48 3.26
CA THR A 357 3.82 -22.40 3.90
C THR A 357 3.84 -22.21 5.42
N ARG A 358 3.98 -20.97 5.89
CA ARG A 358 3.99 -20.63 7.32
C ARG A 358 2.66 -20.98 8.00
N THR A 359 1.54 -20.69 7.35
CA THR A 359 0.20 -20.91 7.89
C THR A 359 -0.12 -22.41 7.95
N ALA A 360 0.20 -23.16 6.89
CA ALA A 360 0.02 -24.61 6.87
C ALA A 360 0.82 -25.30 7.98
N VAL A 361 2.10 -24.94 8.20
CA VAL A 361 2.91 -25.47 9.31
C VAL A 361 2.25 -25.18 10.66
N ARG A 362 1.84 -23.93 10.89
CA ARG A 362 1.16 -23.50 12.12
C ARG A 362 -0.13 -24.28 12.37
N VAL A 363 -1.00 -24.37 11.37
CA VAL A 363 -2.27 -25.12 11.44
C VAL A 363 -1.99 -26.58 11.76
N THR A 364 -1.05 -27.21 11.04
CA THR A 364 -0.68 -28.61 11.27
C THR A 364 -0.15 -28.84 12.67
N LEU A 365 0.77 -28.00 13.17
CA LEU A 365 1.29 -28.10 14.54
C LEU A 365 0.18 -28.00 15.59
N ARG A 366 -0.78 -27.09 15.40
CA ARG A 366 -1.95 -26.98 16.29
C ARG A 366 -2.84 -28.21 16.22
N THR A 367 -3.06 -28.75 15.02
CA THR A 367 -3.83 -29.99 14.84
C THR A 367 -3.16 -31.16 15.57
N ILE A 368 -1.84 -31.31 15.46
CA ILE A 368 -1.07 -32.31 16.21
C ILE A 368 -1.24 -32.11 17.71
N ALA A 369 -1.06 -30.89 18.22
CA ALA A 369 -1.22 -30.58 19.64
C ALA A 369 -2.64 -30.89 20.16
N ALA A 370 -3.67 -30.53 19.38
CA ALA A 370 -5.07 -30.83 19.71
C ALA A 370 -5.34 -32.34 19.74
N GLN A 371 -4.79 -33.10 18.78
CA GLN A 371 -4.89 -34.56 18.76
C GLN A 371 -4.18 -35.22 19.95
N GLN A 372 -2.98 -34.73 20.32
CA GLN A 372 -2.25 -35.22 21.50
C GLN A 372 -3.00 -34.91 22.80
N ALA A 373 -3.52 -33.68 22.95
CA ALA A 373 -4.35 -33.31 24.09
C ALA A 373 -5.60 -34.22 24.20
N LYS A 374 -6.27 -34.50 23.06
CA LYS A 374 -7.40 -35.44 23.01
C LYS A 374 -7.02 -36.86 23.42
N LYS A 375 -5.82 -37.35 23.05
CA LYS A 375 -5.29 -38.66 23.47
C LYS A 375 -5.01 -38.69 24.99
N ALA A 376 -4.52 -37.59 25.57
CA ALA A 376 -4.19 -37.48 27.00
C ALA A 376 -5.41 -37.23 27.90
N MET A 377 -6.50 -36.64 27.37
CA MET A 377 -7.69 -36.24 28.14
C MET A 377 -8.79 -37.30 28.25
N LYS A 378 -8.51 -38.59 28.06
CA LYS A 378 -9.48 -39.68 28.32
C LYS A 378 -9.86 -39.73 29.81
N THR A 379 -10.87 -38.94 30.19
CA THR A 379 -11.48 -38.90 31.52
C THR A 379 -12.98 -39.14 31.36
N ASP A 380 -13.63 -39.84 32.30
CA ASP A 380 -15.06 -40.23 32.28
C ASP A 380 -16.07 -39.05 32.33
N ASN A 381 -15.63 -37.81 32.14
CA ASN A 381 -16.48 -36.64 32.27
C ASN A 381 -17.16 -36.29 30.94
N VAL A 382 -18.43 -36.66 30.82
CA VAL A 382 -19.31 -36.47 29.65
C VAL A 382 -19.34 -35.02 29.15
N LEU A 383 -19.24 -34.02 30.04
CA LEU A 383 -19.23 -32.60 29.66
C LEU A 383 -17.91 -32.17 29.00
N LEU A 384 -16.79 -32.76 29.42
CA LEU A 384 -15.47 -32.53 28.82
C LEU A 384 -15.41 -33.21 27.44
N ASN A 385 -16.00 -34.40 27.33
CA ASN A 385 -16.15 -35.10 26.05
C ASN A 385 -17.03 -34.32 25.05
N LEU A 386 -18.07 -33.63 25.53
CA LEU A 386 -18.94 -32.78 24.69
C LEU A 386 -18.20 -31.54 24.15
N VAL A 387 -17.32 -30.92 24.94
CA VAL A 387 -16.44 -29.81 24.50
C VAL A 387 -15.40 -30.31 23.49
N THR A 388 -14.92 -31.55 23.61
CA THR A 388 -14.00 -32.16 22.64
C THR A 388 -14.67 -32.78 21.41
N SER A 389 -15.99 -33.00 21.42
CA SER A 389 -16.73 -33.67 20.34
C SER A 389 -17.63 -32.74 19.51
N LEU A 390 -18.02 -31.58 20.04
CA LEU A 390 -18.94 -30.65 19.36
C LEU A 390 -18.28 -29.56 18.49
N GLY A 391 -16.99 -29.63 18.17
CA GLY A 391 -16.48 -28.65 17.21
C GLY A 391 -14.98 -28.58 17.01
N THR A 392 -14.29 -29.69 16.78
CA THR A 392 -12.84 -29.61 16.48
C THR A 392 -12.57 -29.11 15.07
N ASP A 393 -13.37 -29.52 14.08
CA ASP A 393 -13.03 -29.27 12.67
C ASP A 393 -13.61 -27.94 12.16
N VAL A 394 -14.73 -27.49 12.74
CA VAL A 394 -15.39 -26.20 12.40
C VAL A 394 -14.91 -25.05 13.28
N ALA A 395 -14.49 -25.30 14.53
CA ALA A 395 -13.92 -24.24 15.37
C ALA A 395 -12.45 -23.96 15.06
N GLN A 396 -11.67 -24.94 14.57
CA GLN A 396 -10.26 -24.71 14.19
C GLN A 396 -10.12 -23.78 12.97
N SER A 397 -11.01 -23.88 11.98
CA SER A 397 -10.95 -23.01 10.79
C SER A 397 -11.30 -21.55 11.10
N GLN A 398 -12.08 -21.28 12.16
CA GLN A 398 -12.38 -19.91 12.62
C GLN A 398 -11.22 -19.24 13.38
N LEU A 399 -10.20 -20.00 13.79
CA LEU A 399 -9.06 -19.48 14.55
C LEU A 399 -7.93 -18.93 13.65
N GLU A 400 -7.82 -19.40 12.40
CA GLU A 400 -6.87 -18.90 11.40
C GLU A 400 -7.55 -17.93 10.42
N GLN A 401 -7.72 -16.70 10.90
CA GLN A 401 -8.15 -15.55 10.10
C GLN A 401 -6.95 -14.94 9.37
N ALA A 402 -7.21 -14.47 8.15
CA ALA A 402 -6.20 -13.75 7.37
C ALA A 402 -5.89 -12.39 8.01
N ASP A 403 -4.66 -11.91 7.80
CA ASP A 403 -4.34 -10.50 8.08
C ASP A 403 -4.84 -9.62 6.93
N LEU A 404 -5.98 -8.96 7.15
CA LEU A 404 -6.66 -8.11 6.17
C LEU A 404 -6.31 -6.62 6.32
N ARG A 405 -5.31 -6.30 7.14
CA ARG A 405 -4.90 -4.93 7.42
C ARG A 405 -4.10 -4.37 6.24
N ILE A 406 -4.44 -3.15 5.84
CA ILE A 406 -3.87 -2.39 4.73
C ILE A 406 -4.29 -0.91 4.88
N GLY A 407 -3.47 0.03 4.42
CA GLY A 407 -3.83 1.44 4.30
C GLY A 407 -5.15 1.58 3.55
N LEU A 408 -6.07 2.37 4.10
CA LEU A 408 -7.39 2.51 3.52
C LEU A 408 -7.35 3.59 2.42
N PHE A 409 -6.88 4.79 2.74
CA PHE A 409 -7.07 5.94 1.86
C PHE A 409 -5.99 6.13 0.79
N MET A 410 -5.18 5.10 0.49
CA MET A 410 -4.23 5.22 -0.62
C MET A 410 -4.98 5.45 -1.94
N PRO A 411 -4.37 6.16 -2.90
CA PRO A 411 -4.98 6.32 -4.21
C PRO A 411 -4.96 4.99 -4.97
N ASN A 412 -5.90 4.77 -5.90
CA ASN A 412 -5.78 3.63 -6.80
C ASN A 412 -4.66 3.85 -7.82
N SER A 413 -4.60 5.06 -8.37
CA SER A 413 -3.60 5.48 -9.34
C SER A 413 -3.23 6.94 -9.11
N ILE A 414 -1.98 7.28 -9.40
CA ILE A 414 -1.47 8.65 -9.36
C ILE A 414 -1.19 9.09 -10.80
N TYR A 415 -1.55 10.32 -11.11
CA TYR A 415 -1.32 10.97 -12.40
C TYR A 415 -0.50 12.24 -12.19
N MET A 416 0.35 12.56 -13.15
CA MET A 416 1.16 13.77 -13.12
C MET A 416 1.17 14.46 -14.48
N SER A 417 1.17 15.79 -14.45
CA SER A 417 1.56 16.62 -15.59
C SER A 417 2.42 17.78 -15.11
N ARG A 418 3.41 18.16 -15.91
CA ARG A 418 4.26 19.33 -15.68
C ARG A 418 4.05 20.35 -16.78
N THR A 419 3.55 21.53 -16.41
CA THR A 419 3.24 22.60 -17.36
C THR A 419 4.14 23.81 -17.13
N PRO A 420 5.11 24.06 -18.03
CA PRO A 420 5.90 25.30 -18.00
C PRO A 420 5.01 26.51 -18.27
N VAL A 421 5.17 27.56 -17.45
CA VAL A 421 4.37 28.79 -17.55
C VAL A 421 5.26 30.02 -17.48
N GLU A 422 4.75 31.17 -17.94
CA GLU A 422 5.41 32.45 -17.70
C GLU A 422 5.31 32.82 -16.22
N THR A 423 6.13 33.78 -15.75
CA THR A 423 5.90 34.36 -14.42
C THR A 423 4.63 35.22 -14.47
N GLY A 424 3.72 35.05 -13.50
CA GLY A 424 2.50 35.84 -13.48
C GLY A 424 1.33 35.16 -12.78
N VAL A 425 0.13 35.47 -13.29
CA VAL A 425 -1.15 35.02 -12.76
C VAL A 425 -1.80 34.10 -13.79
N HIS A 426 -2.13 32.88 -13.36
CA HIS A 426 -2.66 31.83 -14.22
C HIS A 426 -4.01 31.35 -13.74
N ASN A 427 -4.85 30.91 -14.67
CA ASN A 427 -6.09 30.21 -14.36
C ASN A 427 -5.92 28.72 -14.68
N VAL A 428 -6.07 27.88 -13.66
CA VAL A 428 -5.94 26.43 -13.80
C VAL A 428 -7.28 25.77 -13.53
N THR A 429 -7.69 24.87 -14.40
CA THR A 429 -8.84 23.99 -14.19
C THR A 429 -8.40 22.55 -14.38
N VAL A 430 -8.65 21.70 -13.38
CA VAL A 430 -8.39 20.26 -13.47
C VAL A 430 -9.72 19.52 -13.38
N LYS A 431 -10.01 18.66 -14.34
CA LYS A 431 -11.23 17.85 -14.38
C LYS A 431 -10.88 16.38 -14.19
N ALA A 432 -11.45 15.76 -13.17
CA ALA A 432 -11.34 14.31 -12.99
C ALA A 432 -12.26 13.62 -14.01
N THR A 433 -11.69 12.84 -14.93
CA THR A 433 -12.45 12.16 -15.98
C THR A 433 -13.07 10.89 -15.42
N GLY A 434 -14.39 10.76 -15.58
CA GLY A 434 -15.16 9.63 -15.11
C GLY A 434 -15.04 8.41 -16.02
N MET A 435 -15.32 7.22 -15.48
CA MET A 435 -15.33 5.96 -16.26
C MET A 435 -16.25 6.05 -17.49
N ASN A 436 -17.40 6.72 -17.35
CA ASN A 436 -18.43 6.86 -18.40
C ASN A 436 -18.14 7.97 -19.43
N GLY A 437 -16.98 8.63 -19.36
CA GLY A 437 -16.60 9.72 -20.28
C GLY A 437 -17.10 11.11 -19.88
N GLY A 438 -17.90 11.23 -18.81
CA GLY A 438 -18.21 12.51 -18.16
C GLY A 438 -17.11 12.95 -17.17
N TYR A 439 -17.37 13.99 -16.38
CA TYR A 439 -16.48 14.44 -15.31
C TYR A 439 -17.00 14.03 -13.94
N ALA A 440 -16.12 13.45 -13.11
CA ALA A 440 -16.41 13.07 -11.72
C ALA A 440 -16.16 14.21 -10.73
N GLY A 441 -15.42 15.25 -11.15
CA GLY A 441 -15.15 16.44 -10.36
C GLY A 441 -14.41 17.49 -11.18
N GLU A 442 -14.53 18.74 -10.77
CA GLU A 442 -13.84 19.89 -11.37
C GLU A 442 -13.22 20.75 -10.27
N TYR A 443 -11.94 21.08 -10.43
CA TYR A 443 -11.13 21.81 -9.48
C TYR A 443 -10.58 23.05 -10.16
N THR A 444 -10.95 24.24 -9.69
CA THR A 444 -10.55 25.51 -10.30
C THR A 444 -9.68 26.32 -9.36
N PHE A 445 -8.54 26.77 -9.87
CA PHE A 445 -7.61 27.68 -9.20
C PHE A 445 -7.56 28.96 -10.02
N LYS A 446 -8.28 29.98 -9.54
CA LYS A 446 -8.27 31.31 -10.15
C LYS A 446 -7.15 32.14 -9.56
N ASP A 447 -6.58 32.98 -10.40
CA ASP A 447 -5.53 33.93 -10.01
C ASP A 447 -4.32 33.26 -9.33
N LEU A 448 -3.93 32.06 -9.79
CA LEU A 448 -2.79 31.33 -9.27
C LEU A 448 -1.51 32.08 -9.60
N LYS A 449 -0.85 32.61 -8.58
CA LYS A 449 0.41 33.34 -8.72
C LYS A 449 1.57 32.37 -8.84
N VAL A 450 2.38 32.54 -9.87
CA VAL A 450 3.61 31.78 -10.10
C VAL A 450 4.77 32.77 -10.19
N ALA A 451 5.69 32.71 -9.23
CA ALA A 451 6.89 33.51 -9.19
C ALA A 451 8.00 32.92 -10.06
N ARG A 452 9.02 33.73 -10.36
CA ARG A 452 10.19 33.30 -11.13
C ARG A 452 10.88 32.11 -10.46
N GLY A 453 11.12 31.04 -11.23
CA GLY A 453 11.76 29.82 -10.72
C GLY A 453 10.88 28.96 -9.80
N GLN A 454 9.62 29.35 -9.55
CA GLN A 454 8.73 28.62 -8.67
C GLN A 454 8.11 27.41 -9.37
N LYS A 455 8.16 26.24 -8.73
CA LYS A 455 7.35 25.08 -9.10
C LYS A 455 6.16 25.00 -8.16
N VAL A 456 4.94 25.17 -8.68
CA VAL A 456 3.72 25.13 -7.89
C VAL A 456 3.08 23.75 -8.02
N PHE A 457 2.98 23.04 -6.90
CA PHE A 457 2.36 21.72 -6.84
C PHE A 457 0.87 21.83 -6.51
N LEU A 458 0.01 21.36 -7.40
CA LEU A 458 -1.44 21.30 -7.23
C LEU A 458 -1.86 19.85 -6.96
N ILE A 459 -2.27 19.59 -5.72
CA ILE A 459 -2.78 18.29 -5.27
C ILE A 459 -4.28 18.18 -5.55
N ILE A 460 -4.67 17.20 -6.37
CA ILE A 460 -6.05 17.01 -6.85
C ILE A 460 -6.58 15.63 -6.39
N PRO A 461 -7.28 15.57 -5.24
CA PRO A 461 -7.73 14.31 -4.66
C PRO A 461 -9.12 13.88 -5.18
N ALA A 462 -9.17 13.15 -6.28
CA ALA A 462 -10.40 12.58 -6.84
C ALA A 462 -10.60 11.12 -6.39
N ILE A 463 -10.65 10.94 -5.06
CA ILE A 463 -10.76 9.63 -4.39
C ILE A 463 -12.22 9.17 -4.24
N ARG A 464 -13.18 10.10 -4.33
CA ARG A 464 -14.62 9.87 -4.07
C ARG A 464 -15.35 9.14 -5.19
#